data_AF-A0A969AWP5-F1
#
_entry.id   AF-A0A969AWP5-F1
#
_cell.length_a   1.000
_cell.length_b   1.000
_cell.length_c   1.000
_cell.angle_alpha   90.00
_cell.angle_beta   90.00
_cell.angle_gamma   90.00
#
_symmetry.space_group_name_H-M   'P 1'
#
loop_
_entity.id
_entity.type
_entity.pdbx_description
1 polymer ?
#
loop_
_entity_poly.entity_id
_entity_poly.type
_entity_poly.pdbx_seq_one_letter_code
_entity_poly.pdbx_strand_id
1 'polypeptide(L)'
;MHSNFKSEILTFLLLLSKEAGLHLIEIAGPDDDFLYIPKIDRAIIFHSIGLATHDERTALHHLHIDGRHIPVVHLWEDQWQYHTAKVKSRLRSMLGLSVKIHGRQTRVVELRNDELLHFLKQNHMHVPIRAKYKYGLMKGDQLVAVMSFGKALYMHRENVPFESFELLRFCNALNLTVVGGFSKLLSHFVGLASPEHIMSYIDADWSEGHAFAAVGFRQVDTLPEMELWLNQKTGEREYPHMVMKTHEKPDSMLSDPKALQLFLQAHGYARVYNSGSYKYTLRLR
;
A
#
# COMPACT_ATOMS: atom_id res chain seq x y z
N MET A 1 11.08 -21.06 14.81
CA MET A 1 9.68 -20.95 15.24
C MET A 1 8.87 -21.07 13.96
N HIS A 2 8.19 -22.19 13.70
CA HIS A 2 7.32 -22.27 12.52
C HIS A 2 6.19 -21.28 12.74
N SER A 3 6.18 -20.25 11.91
CA SER A 3 5.24 -19.15 12.00
C SER A 3 3.82 -19.66 11.80
N ASN A 4 2.95 -19.42 12.77
CA ASN A 4 1.54 -19.79 12.71
C ASN A 4 0.74 -18.79 11.85
N PHE A 5 1.40 -17.93 11.06
CA PHE A 5 0.77 -16.77 10.41
C PHE A 5 -0.39 -17.16 9.48
N LYS A 6 -0.28 -18.27 8.74
CA LYS A 6 -1.35 -18.73 7.84
C LYS A 6 -2.64 -19.01 8.63
N SER A 7 -2.53 -19.71 9.76
CA SER A 7 -3.71 -20.03 10.59
C SER A 7 -4.27 -18.80 11.30
N GLU A 8 -3.43 -17.83 11.67
CA GLU A 8 -3.87 -16.55 12.24
C GLU A 8 -4.66 -15.72 11.23
N ILE A 9 -4.16 -15.62 9.99
CA ILE A 9 -4.85 -14.97 8.88
C ILE A 9 -6.19 -15.67 8.64
N LEU A 10 -6.20 -17.00 8.52
CA LEU A 10 -7.42 -17.78 8.31
C LEU A 10 -8.45 -17.56 9.42
N THR A 11 -8.01 -17.63 10.68
CA THR A 11 -8.86 -17.37 11.85
C THR A 11 -9.47 -15.98 11.80
N PHE A 12 -8.67 -14.97 11.43
CA PHE A 12 -9.15 -13.61 11.30
C PHE A 12 -10.13 -13.43 10.14
N LEU A 13 -9.85 -14.01 8.97
CA LEU A 13 -10.74 -13.97 7.81
C LEU A 13 -12.07 -14.68 8.07
N LEU A 14 -12.06 -15.81 8.78
CA LEU A 14 -13.27 -16.51 9.25
C LEU A 14 -14.11 -15.65 10.19
N LEU A 15 -13.48 -14.88 11.06
CA LEU A 15 -14.19 -13.96 11.95
C LEU A 15 -14.81 -12.80 11.16
N LEU A 16 -14.06 -12.20 10.22
CA LEU A 16 -14.59 -11.13 9.37
C LEU A 16 -15.69 -11.62 8.43
N SER A 17 -15.60 -12.84 7.91
CA SER A 17 -16.63 -13.40 7.03
C SER A 17 -17.94 -13.57 7.80
N LYS A 18 -17.89 -14.08 9.04
CA LYS A 18 -19.06 -14.17 9.92
C LYS A 18 -19.68 -12.80 10.20
N GLU A 19 -18.85 -11.80 10.54
CA GLU A 19 -19.33 -10.43 10.80
C GLU A 19 -19.99 -9.81 9.55
N ALA A 20 -19.45 -10.08 8.37
CA ALA A 20 -19.97 -9.57 7.10
C ALA A 20 -21.16 -10.39 6.54
N GLY A 21 -21.54 -11.50 7.17
CA GLY A 21 -22.55 -12.42 6.63
C GLY A 21 -22.11 -13.10 5.33
N LEU A 22 -20.83 -13.42 5.22
CA LEU A 22 -20.19 -13.98 4.02
C LEU A 22 -19.72 -15.42 4.26
N HIS A 23 -19.85 -16.24 3.22
CA HIS A 23 -19.28 -17.58 3.19
C HIS A 23 -17.80 -17.52 2.78
N LEU A 24 -16.94 -18.16 3.57
CA LEU A 24 -15.56 -18.39 3.21
C LEU A 24 -15.50 -19.62 2.31
N ILE A 25 -14.84 -19.49 1.16
CA ILE A 25 -14.48 -20.63 0.31
C ILE A 25 -12.96 -20.72 0.33
N GLU A 26 -12.45 -21.87 0.77
CA GLU A 26 -11.04 -22.20 0.71
C GLU A 26 -10.75 -22.82 -0.65
N ILE A 27 -9.76 -22.28 -1.36
CA ILE A 27 -9.26 -22.86 -2.62
C ILE A 27 -7.80 -23.21 -2.40
N ALA A 28 -7.42 -24.42 -2.79
CA ALA A 28 -6.02 -24.85 -2.78
C ALA A 28 -5.23 -24.06 -3.83
N GLY A 29 -4.28 -23.25 -3.39
CA GLY A 29 -3.28 -22.62 -4.26
C GLY A 29 -2.05 -23.52 -4.45
N PRO A 30 -1.10 -23.09 -5.30
CA PRO A 30 0.28 -23.59 -5.23
C PRO A 30 0.83 -23.37 -3.80
N ASP A 31 1.58 -24.33 -3.27
CA ASP A 31 2.34 -24.20 -2.01
C ASP A 31 1.52 -23.86 -0.73
N ASP A 32 0.32 -24.42 -0.61
CA ASP A 32 -0.57 -24.29 0.55
C ASP A 32 -1.02 -22.85 0.85
N ASP A 33 -1.10 -21.98 -0.16
CA ASP A 33 -1.56 -20.60 0.02
C ASP A 33 -3.06 -20.45 -0.28
N PHE A 34 -3.78 -19.88 0.68
CA PHE A 34 -5.25 -19.90 0.73
C PHE A 34 -5.89 -18.79 -0.09
N LEU A 35 -7.15 -18.99 -0.47
CA LEU A 35 -7.98 -18.05 -1.23
C LEU A 35 -9.16 -17.56 -0.38
N TYR A 36 -9.65 -16.37 -0.70
CA TYR A 36 -10.86 -15.78 -0.10
C TYR A 36 -11.80 -15.31 -1.23
N ILE A 37 -13.11 -15.28 -0.97
CA ILE A 37 -14.12 -14.67 -1.86
C ILE A 37 -15.20 -14.06 -0.95
N PRO A 38 -15.22 -12.74 -0.70
CA PRO A 38 -16.39 -12.09 -0.18
C PRO A 38 -17.29 -11.68 -1.34
N LYS A 39 -18.59 -11.93 -1.20
CA LYS A 39 -19.66 -11.23 -1.91
C LYS A 39 -19.88 -11.59 -3.38
N ILE A 40 -21.14 -11.95 -3.66
CA ILE A 40 -21.72 -12.30 -4.97
C ILE A 40 -21.53 -11.18 -6.03
N ASP A 41 -21.27 -9.93 -5.62
CA ASP A 41 -21.03 -8.78 -6.51
C ASP A 41 -19.54 -8.45 -6.75
N ARG A 42 -18.62 -8.80 -5.82
CA ARG A 42 -17.20 -8.42 -5.92
C ARG A 42 -16.29 -9.33 -5.08
N ALA A 43 -15.96 -10.47 -5.66
CA ALA A 43 -14.94 -11.38 -5.15
C ALA A 43 -13.59 -10.66 -4.96
N ILE A 44 -12.83 -11.05 -3.93
CA ILE A 44 -11.47 -10.59 -3.62
C ILE A 44 -10.73 -11.77 -3.02
N ILE A 45 -9.57 -12.08 -3.58
CA ILE A 45 -8.70 -13.15 -3.12
C ILE A 45 -7.70 -12.62 -2.10
N PHE A 46 -7.51 -13.29 -0.98
CA PHE A 46 -6.42 -13.02 -0.04
C PHE A 46 -5.38 -14.13 -0.13
N HIS A 47 -4.26 -13.84 -0.78
CA HIS A 47 -3.15 -14.78 -0.99
C HIS A 47 -2.10 -14.61 0.12
N SER A 48 -1.97 -15.59 1.02
CA SER A 48 -0.94 -15.57 2.08
C SER A 48 0.45 -15.79 1.50
N ILE A 49 1.47 -15.15 2.06
CA ILE A 49 2.84 -15.23 1.57
C ILE A 49 3.80 -15.38 2.76
N GLY A 50 4.47 -16.53 2.86
CA GLY A 50 5.48 -16.79 3.90
C GLY A 50 6.84 -16.18 3.58
N LEU A 51 7.65 -15.88 4.60
CA LEU A 51 9.03 -15.43 4.41
C LEU A 51 9.95 -16.56 3.93
N ALA A 52 9.68 -17.80 4.34
CA ALA A 52 10.51 -18.96 4.00
C ALA A 52 10.27 -19.50 2.57
N THR A 53 9.12 -19.21 1.96
CA THR A 53 8.72 -19.69 0.62
C THR A 53 8.88 -18.60 -0.45
N HIS A 54 9.62 -17.54 -0.14
CA HIS A 54 9.66 -16.36 -0.99
C HIS A 54 10.46 -16.58 -2.30
N ASP A 55 11.57 -17.32 -2.27
CA ASP A 55 12.45 -17.50 -3.45
C ASP A 55 11.83 -18.34 -4.60
N GLU A 56 10.63 -18.91 -4.42
CA GLU A 56 9.99 -19.84 -5.39
C GLU A 56 8.79 -19.25 -6.17
N ARG A 57 8.56 -17.93 -6.18
CA ARG A 57 7.27 -17.39 -6.67
C ARG A 57 7.19 -16.92 -8.12
N THR A 58 5.99 -17.14 -8.67
CA THR A 58 5.37 -16.39 -9.77
C THR A 58 4.31 -15.47 -9.13
N ALA A 59 4.40 -14.13 -9.24
CA ALA A 59 3.36 -13.27 -8.67
C ALA A 59 2.00 -13.46 -9.39
N LEU A 60 1.04 -14.04 -8.66
CA LEU A 60 -0.35 -14.15 -9.09
C LEU A 60 -1.07 -12.81 -8.90
N HIS A 61 -0.93 -11.88 -9.84
CA HIS A 61 -1.56 -10.55 -9.69
C HIS A 61 -3.10 -10.57 -9.78
N HIS A 62 -3.67 -11.52 -10.52
CA HIS A 62 -5.11 -11.68 -10.67
C HIS A 62 -5.45 -13.12 -11.06
N LEU A 63 -6.65 -13.58 -10.72
CA LEU A 63 -7.18 -14.85 -11.21
C LEU A 63 -8.44 -14.61 -12.04
N HIS A 64 -8.60 -15.43 -13.07
CA HIS A 64 -9.85 -15.54 -13.81
C HIS A 64 -10.58 -16.79 -13.31
N ILE A 65 -11.68 -16.60 -12.59
CA ILE A 65 -12.56 -17.70 -12.15
C ILE A 65 -13.88 -17.54 -12.91
N ASP A 66 -14.28 -18.59 -13.64
CA ASP A 66 -15.50 -18.60 -14.48
C ASP A 66 -15.61 -17.39 -15.43
N GLY A 67 -14.48 -16.99 -16.01
CA GLY A 67 -14.41 -15.84 -16.94
C GLY A 67 -14.53 -14.46 -16.27
N ARG A 68 -14.54 -14.39 -14.94
CA ARG A 68 -14.56 -13.14 -14.18
C ARG A 68 -13.18 -12.81 -13.64
N HIS A 69 -12.77 -11.55 -13.80
CA HIS A 69 -11.58 -11.00 -13.18
C HIS A 69 -11.80 -10.84 -11.67
N ILE A 70 -10.94 -11.47 -10.87
CA ILE A 70 -10.99 -11.38 -9.41
C ILE A 70 -9.68 -10.78 -8.89
N PRO A 71 -9.74 -9.63 -8.18
CA PRO A 71 -8.56 -9.01 -7.62
C PRO A 71 -7.93 -9.87 -6.54
N VAL A 72 -6.60 -9.88 -6.52
CA VAL A 72 -5.79 -10.57 -5.51
C VAL A 72 -5.13 -9.56 -4.58
N VAL A 73 -5.14 -9.86 -3.28
CA VAL A 73 -4.44 -9.13 -2.24
C VAL A 73 -3.42 -10.08 -1.62
N HIS A 74 -2.15 -9.71 -1.72
CA HIS A 74 -1.01 -10.46 -1.22
C HIS A 74 -0.71 -10.09 0.24
N LEU A 75 -0.93 -11.03 1.15
CA LEU A 75 -0.74 -10.88 2.59
C LEU A 75 0.60 -11.48 3.00
N TRP A 76 1.61 -10.62 3.06
CA TRP A 76 2.94 -11.02 3.47
C TRP A 76 3.05 -11.24 4.98
N GLU A 77 3.75 -12.32 5.36
CA GLU A 77 3.98 -12.73 6.75
C GLU A 77 4.63 -11.61 7.58
N ASP A 78 5.64 -10.90 7.07
CA ASP A 78 6.27 -9.79 7.79
C ASP A 78 5.29 -8.63 8.01
N GLN A 79 4.46 -8.30 7.04
CA GLN A 79 3.45 -7.26 7.20
C GLN A 79 2.40 -7.68 8.24
N TRP A 80 2.01 -8.96 8.26
CA TRP A 80 1.12 -9.49 9.29
C TRP A 80 1.75 -9.44 10.68
N GLN A 81 3.01 -9.86 10.80
CA GLN A 81 3.74 -9.93 12.07
C GLN A 81 4.04 -8.56 12.66
N TYR A 82 4.54 -7.62 11.85
CA TYR A 82 5.02 -6.32 12.33
C TYR A 82 3.96 -5.21 12.25
N HIS A 83 2.94 -5.35 11.39
CA HIS A 83 1.93 -4.30 11.16
C HIS A 83 0.50 -4.84 11.30
N THR A 84 0.27 -5.82 12.18
CA THR A 84 -1.00 -6.54 12.31
C THR A 84 -2.22 -5.62 12.40
N ALA A 85 -2.16 -4.55 13.20
CA ALA A 85 -3.28 -3.61 13.37
C ALA A 85 -3.65 -2.90 12.05
N LYS A 86 -2.65 -2.52 11.25
CA LYS A 86 -2.83 -1.84 9.97
C LYS A 86 -3.36 -2.80 8.91
N VAL A 87 -2.81 -4.02 8.84
CA VAL A 87 -3.29 -5.07 7.95
C VAL A 87 -4.75 -5.41 8.25
N LYS A 88 -5.08 -5.68 9.52
CA LYS A 88 -6.46 -5.98 9.95
C LYS A 88 -7.42 -4.84 9.62
N SER A 89 -7.03 -3.59 9.88
CA SER A 89 -7.82 -2.41 9.51
C SER A 89 -8.08 -2.34 8.00
N ARG A 90 -7.07 -2.62 7.16
CA ARG A 90 -7.19 -2.60 5.70
C ARG A 90 -8.12 -3.69 5.18
N LEU A 91 -8.00 -4.91 5.70
CA LEU A 91 -8.89 -6.04 5.40
C LEU A 91 -10.36 -5.71 5.76
N ARG A 92 -10.59 -5.14 6.95
CA ARG A 92 -11.92 -4.65 7.35
C ARG A 92 -12.47 -3.60 6.38
N SER A 93 -11.63 -2.67 5.92
CA SER A 93 -12.06 -1.63 4.97
C SER A 93 -12.44 -2.22 3.60
N MET A 94 -11.65 -3.17 3.09
CA MET A 94 -11.93 -3.88 1.84
C MET A 94 -13.27 -4.64 1.88
N LEU A 95 -13.61 -5.18 3.05
CA LEU A 95 -14.89 -5.85 3.32
C LEU A 95 -16.05 -4.90 3.66
N GLY A 96 -15.80 -3.59 3.72
CA GLY A 96 -16.80 -2.61 4.08
C GLY A 96 -17.21 -2.60 5.55
N LEU A 97 -16.41 -3.24 6.42
CA LEU A 97 -16.61 -3.39 7.87
C LEU A 97 -15.97 -2.29 8.72
N SER A 98 -15.27 -1.34 8.11
CA SER A 98 -14.75 -0.16 8.81
C SER A 98 -15.86 0.84 9.14
N VAL A 99 -15.67 1.60 10.22
CA VAL A 99 -16.56 2.71 10.59
C VAL A 99 -16.52 3.77 9.47
N LYS A 100 -17.69 4.14 8.94
CA LYS A 100 -17.80 5.09 7.84
C LYS A 100 -18.06 6.51 8.37
N ILE A 101 -17.30 7.47 7.85
CA ILE A 101 -17.55 8.91 8.01
C ILE A 101 -17.69 9.48 6.61
N HIS A 102 -18.68 10.36 6.39
CA HIS A 102 -18.76 11.04 5.10
C HIS A 102 -17.84 12.25 5.07
N GLY A 103 -17.10 12.43 3.97
CA GLY A 103 -16.20 13.58 3.78
C GLY A 103 -16.92 14.93 3.87
N ARG A 104 -18.24 15.00 3.65
CA ARG A 104 -19.04 16.23 3.88
C ARG A 104 -19.09 16.66 5.35
N GLN A 105 -18.84 15.73 6.28
CA GLN A 105 -18.85 15.96 7.73
C GLN A 105 -17.47 16.34 8.27
N THR A 106 -16.47 16.49 7.41
CA THR A 106 -15.10 16.85 7.79
C THR A 106 -14.74 18.24 7.28
N ARG A 107 -13.72 18.86 7.86
CA ARG A 107 -13.05 20.04 7.30
C ARG A 107 -11.65 19.68 6.81
N VAL A 108 -11.19 20.33 5.75
CA VAL A 108 -9.81 20.19 5.28
C VAL A 108 -8.90 21.09 6.12
N VAL A 109 -7.71 20.60 6.46
CA VAL A 109 -6.65 21.39 7.12
C VAL A 109 -5.32 21.16 6.43
N GLU A 110 -4.45 22.16 6.44
CA GLU A 110 -3.02 21.96 6.14
C GLU A 110 -2.32 21.37 7.38
N LEU A 111 -1.35 20.50 7.14
CA LEU A 111 -0.59 19.84 8.20
C LEU A 111 0.86 20.33 8.23
N ARG A 112 1.51 20.19 9.38
CA ARG A 112 2.96 20.20 9.49
C ARG A 112 3.53 18.80 9.20
N ASN A 113 4.84 18.73 8.97
CA ASN A 113 5.48 17.45 8.66
C ASN A 113 5.47 16.49 9.85
N ASP A 114 5.62 16.98 11.08
CA ASP A 114 5.51 16.18 12.29
C ASP A 114 4.12 15.53 12.44
N GLU A 115 3.06 16.28 12.18
CA GLU A 115 1.68 15.78 12.22
C GLU A 115 1.43 14.71 11.14
N LEU A 116 1.88 14.96 9.90
CA LEU A 116 1.80 13.98 8.81
C LEU A 116 2.57 12.70 9.14
N LEU A 117 3.82 12.82 9.58
CA LEU A 117 4.68 11.66 9.89
C LEU A 117 4.09 10.84 11.05
N HIS A 118 3.58 11.50 12.09
CA HIS A 118 2.90 10.84 13.20
C HIS A 118 1.70 10.04 12.71
N PHE A 119 0.84 10.66 11.90
CA PHE A 119 -0.35 10.01 11.37
C PHE A 119 -0.01 8.82 10.44
N LEU A 120 0.95 8.99 9.54
CA LEU A 120 1.40 7.92 8.64
C LEU A 120 1.99 6.75 9.41
N LYS A 121 2.80 7.01 10.45
CA LYS A 121 3.41 5.96 11.28
C LYS A 121 2.35 5.05 11.90
N GLN A 122 1.25 5.63 12.36
CA GLN A 122 0.15 4.91 13.01
C GLN A 122 -0.76 4.20 12.01
N ASN A 123 -1.02 4.79 10.85
CA ASN A 123 -2.14 4.39 10.00
C ASN A 123 -1.75 3.87 8.61
N HIS A 124 -0.53 4.11 8.13
CA HIS A 124 -0.07 3.74 6.79
C HIS A 124 0.88 2.53 6.83
N MET A 125 0.77 1.65 5.83
CA MET A 125 1.60 0.43 5.72
C MET A 125 3.06 0.75 5.35
N HIS A 126 3.26 1.66 4.41
CA HIS A 126 4.60 2.08 4.00
C HIS A 126 5.23 3.07 4.96
N VAL A 127 6.56 3.16 4.90
CA VAL A 127 7.38 4.09 5.67
C VAL A 127 6.83 5.53 5.56
N PRO A 128 6.68 6.24 6.70
CA PRO A 128 6.29 7.64 6.73
C PRO A 128 7.25 8.51 5.94
N ILE A 129 6.72 9.44 5.15
CA ILE A 129 7.53 10.33 4.31
C ILE A 129 7.11 11.79 4.49
N ARG A 130 8.10 12.69 4.47
CA ARG A 130 7.87 14.14 4.46
C ARG A 130 7.29 14.55 3.11
N ALA A 131 6.51 15.62 3.11
CA ALA A 131 5.88 16.12 1.90
C ALA A 131 5.90 17.64 1.81
N LYS A 132 5.85 18.15 0.58
CA LYS A 132 5.75 19.59 0.33
C LYS A 132 4.33 20.05 0.66
N TYR A 133 3.33 19.41 0.05
CA TYR A 133 1.92 19.65 0.30
C TYR A 133 1.35 18.49 1.12
N LYS A 134 0.55 18.81 2.14
CA LYS A 134 0.08 17.82 3.11
C LYS A 134 -1.18 18.33 3.76
N TYR A 135 -2.25 17.57 3.58
CA TYR A 135 -3.59 17.96 3.97
C TYR A 135 -4.23 16.85 4.79
N GLY A 136 -5.08 17.25 5.72
CA GLY A 136 -5.84 16.39 6.60
C GLY A 136 -7.33 16.60 6.48
N LEU A 137 -8.11 15.58 6.82
CA LEU A 137 -9.54 15.70 7.10
C LEU A 137 -9.78 15.60 8.59
N MET A 138 -10.47 16.58 9.14
CA MET A 138 -10.77 16.67 10.56
C MET A 138 -12.27 16.49 10.80
N LYS A 139 -12.65 15.63 11.76
CA LYS A 139 -14.01 15.50 12.28
C LYS A 139 -14.01 15.94 13.74
N GLY A 140 -14.61 17.09 14.04
CA GLY A 140 -14.36 17.76 15.31
C GLY A 140 -12.86 18.07 15.45
N ASP A 141 -12.24 17.62 16.54
CA ASP A 141 -10.81 17.81 16.81
C ASP A 141 -9.95 16.58 16.45
N GLN A 142 -10.54 15.60 15.78
CA GLN A 142 -9.83 14.37 15.38
C GLN A 142 -9.41 14.40 13.92
N LEU A 143 -8.13 14.17 13.66
CA LEU A 143 -7.60 13.91 12.32
C LEU A 143 -7.98 12.49 11.90
N VAL A 144 -8.75 12.36 10.81
CA VAL A 144 -9.35 11.08 10.39
C VAL A 144 -8.84 10.59 9.03
N ALA A 145 -8.20 11.43 8.23
CA ALA A 145 -7.50 11.02 7.01
C ALA A 145 -6.44 12.05 6.62
N VAL A 146 -5.44 11.63 5.84
CA VAL A 146 -4.40 12.50 5.28
C VAL A 146 -4.17 12.21 3.80
N MET A 147 -3.70 13.22 3.07
CA MET A 147 -3.17 13.11 1.71
C MET A 147 -1.96 14.01 1.57
N SER A 148 -0.90 13.53 0.91
CA SER A 148 0.32 14.31 0.74
C SER A 148 0.88 14.22 -0.67
N PHE A 149 1.55 15.30 -1.10
CA PHE A 149 2.13 15.44 -2.43
C PHE A 149 3.59 15.93 -2.36
N GLY A 150 4.37 15.47 -3.34
CA GLY A 150 5.74 15.93 -3.57
C GLY A 150 5.80 17.38 -4.05
N LYS A 151 7.02 17.87 -4.26
CA LYS A 151 7.22 19.12 -5.01
C LYS A 151 6.84 18.94 -6.48
N ALA A 152 6.58 20.04 -7.18
CA ALA A 152 6.45 20.04 -8.63
C ALA A 152 7.69 19.42 -9.29
N LEU A 153 7.44 18.60 -10.31
CA LEU A 153 8.44 17.99 -11.17
C LEU A 153 8.10 18.33 -12.62
N TYR A 154 9.07 18.85 -13.36
CA TYR A 154 8.92 19.03 -14.81
C TYR A 154 9.17 17.71 -15.50
N MET A 155 8.14 17.21 -16.19
CA MET A 155 8.21 16.01 -17.01
C MET A 155 8.12 16.39 -18.48
N HIS A 156 8.60 15.52 -19.36
CA HIS A 156 8.48 15.72 -20.80
C HIS A 156 7.59 14.62 -21.38
N ARG A 157 6.67 15.00 -22.26
CA ARG A 157 5.98 14.09 -23.18
C ARG A 157 6.11 14.66 -24.58
N GLU A 158 6.60 13.86 -25.52
CA GLU A 158 6.77 14.30 -26.91
C GLU A 158 7.56 15.62 -27.01
N ASN A 159 8.58 15.77 -26.15
CA ASN A 159 9.40 16.97 -25.97
C ASN A 159 8.67 18.24 -25.48
N VAL A 160 7.42 18.13 -25.04
CA VAL A 160 6.68 19.23 -24.39
C VAL A 160 6.82 19.07 -22.87
N PRO A 161 7.40 20.08 -22.16
CA PRO A 161 7.48 20.06 -20.72
C PRO A 161 6.09 20.33 -20.10
N PHE A 162 5.77 19.64 -19.03
CA PHE A 162 4.57 19.89 -18.23
C PHE A 162 4.86 19.71 -16.74
N GLU A 163 4.12 20.44 -15.91
CA GLU A 163 4.23 20.32 -14.46
C GLU A 163 3.46 19.09 -13.95
N SER A 164 4.18 18.23 -13.22
CA SER A 164 3.60 17.06 -12.56
C SER A 164 3.86 17.06 -11.07
N PHE A 165 2.88 16.56 -10.32
CA PHE A 165 3.02 16.27 -8.89
C PHE A 165 2.86 14.79 -8.62
N GLU A 166 3.57 14.28 -7.63
CA GLU A 166 3.36 12.91 -7.15
C GLU A 166 2.46 12.93 -5.92
N LEU A 167 1.35 12.17 -5.95
CA LEU A 167 0.58 11.83 -4.75
C LEU A 167 1.37 10.75 -4.02
N LEU A 168 1.97 11.14 -2.90
CA LEU A 168 2.89 10.30 -2.13
C LEU A 168 2.14 9.33 -1.22
N ARG A 169 1.17 9.83 -0.44
CA ARG A 169 0.44 9.02 0.55
C ARG A 169 -1.00 9.46 0.64
N PHE A 170 -1.89 8.49 0.83
CA PHE A 170 -3.24 8.69 1.32
C PHE A 170 -3.59 7.57 2.29
N CYS A 171 -4.12 7.90 3.46
CA CYS A 171 -4.74 6.91 4.33
C CYS A 171 -5.80 7.54 5.24
N ASN A 172 -6.75 6.71 5.65
CA ASN A 172 -7.65 6.99 6.76
C ASN A 172 -7.00 6.56 8.08
N ALA A 173 -7.56 7.02 9.20
CA ALA A 173 -7.27 6.45 10.50
C ALA A 173 -7.64 4.95 10.53
N LEU A 174 -6.98 4.17 11.38
CA LEU A 174 -7.27 2.74 11.53
C LEU A 174 -8.75 2.48 11.84
N ASN A 175 -9.28 1.41 11.25
CA ASN A 175 -10.66 0.93 11.35
C ASN A 175 -11.73 1.94 10.87
N LEU A 176 -11.32 2.96 10.11
CA LEU A 176 -12.17 4.03 9.63
C LEU A 176 -12.06 4.16 8.10
N THR A 177 -13.18 4.55 7.47
CA THR A 177 -13.21 4.91 6.06
C THR A 177 -13.90 6.25 5.90
N VAL A 178 -13.17 7.26 5.40
CA VAL A 178 -13.78 8.54 5.03
C VAL A 178 -14.32 8.44 3.61
N VAL A 179 -15.62 8.18 3.48
CA VAL A 179 -16.30 8.09 2.17
C VAL A 179 -16.25 9.45 1.48
N GLY A 180 -15.68 9.50 0.28
CA GLY A 180 -15.42 10.75 -0.45
C GLY A 180 -14.22 11.55 0.08
N GLY A 181 -13.48 11.02 1.05
CA GLY A 181 -12.31 11.69 1.63
C GLY A 181 -11.16 11.85 0.64
N PHE A 182 -10.90 10.82 -0.17
CA PHE A 182 -9.90 10.86 -1.24
C PHE A 182 -10.20 11.99 -2.23
N SER A 183 -11.41 12.00 -2.81
CA SER A 183 -11.83 13.01 -3.78
C SER A 183 -11.78 14.42 -3.18
N LYS A 184 -12.23 14.59 -1.93
CA LYS A 184 -12.21 15.89 -1.26
C LYS A 184 -10.80 16.47 -1.08
N LEU A 185 -9.85 15.66 -0.63
CA LEU A 185 -8.46 16.10 -0.47
C LEU A 185 -7.78 16.34 -1.82
N LEU A 186 -8.05 15.49 -2.81
CA LEU A 186 -7.53 15.67 -4.16
C LEU A 186 -8.06 16.97 -4.79
N SER A 187 -9.37 17.21 -4.75
CA SER A 187 -9.98 18.45 -5.25
C SER A 187 -9.44 19.69 -4.56
N HIS A 188 -9.22 19.61 -3.23
CA HIS A 188 -8.59 20.71 -2.49
C HIS A 188 -7.17 21.01 -3.00
N PHE A 189 -6.33 19.98 -3.18
CA PHE A 189 -5.00 20.16 -3.74
C PHE A 189 -5.04 20.74 -5.16
N VAL A 190 -5.91 20.20 -6.03
CA VAL A 190 -6.05 20.68 -7.41
C VAL A 190 -6.47 22.14 -7.47
N GLY A 191 -7.39 22.57 -6.59
CA GLY A 191 -7.81 23.98 -6.52
C GLY A 191 -6.71 24.94 -6.08
N LEU A 192 -5.79 24.49 -5.22
CA LEU A 192 -4.70 25.32 -4.69
C LEU A 192 -3.46 25.31 -5.59
N ALA A 193 -3.00 24.13 -6.01
CA ALA A 193 -1.76 23.96 -6.76
C ALA A 193 -1.99 24.09 -8.28
N SER A 194 -3.22 23.93 -8.77
CA SER A 194 -3.54 24.04 -10.19
C SER A 194 -2.65 23.17 -11.11
N PRO A 195 -2.39 21.89 -10.76
CA PRO A 195 -1.44 21.05 -11.49
C PRO A 195 -1.96 20.68 -12.88
N GLU A 196 -1.05 20.55 -13.85
CA GLU A 196 -1.38 19.99 -15.17
C GLU A 196 -1.53 18.46 -15.09
N HIS A 197 -0.69 17.83 -14.26
CA HIS A 197 -0.61 16.39 -14.13
C HIS A 197 -0.37 15.93 -12.69
N ILE A 198 -0.96 14.81 -12.32
CA ILE A 198 -0.68 14.12 -11.06
C ILE A 198 -0.36 12.66 -11.36
N MET A 199 0.69 12.12 -10.76
CA MET A 199 1.01 10.69 -10.82
C MET A 199 1.00 10.06 -9.43
N SER A 200 0.83 8.75 -9.37
CA SER A 200 1.02 7.96 -8.15
C SER A 200 1.33 6.52 -8.52
N TYR A 201 1.91 5.78 -7.57
CA TYR A 201 2.19 4.36 -7.69
C TYR A 201 1.35 3.61 -6.67
N ILE A 202 0.71 2.54 -7.12
CA ILE A 202 -0.17 1.72 -6.31
C ILE A 202 0.52 0.37 -6.10
N ASP A 203 0.69 0.01 -4.84
CA ASP A 203 1.27 -1.27 -4.45
C ASP A 203 0.36 -2.42 -4.90
N ALA A 204 0.86 -3.23 -5.83
CA ALA A 204 0.11 -4.31 -6.45
C ALA A 204 -0.22 -5.44 -5.46
N ASP A 205 0.45 -5.49 -4.31
CA ASP A 205 0.08 -6.37 -3.20
C ASP A 205 -1.33 -6.09 -2.65
N TRP A 206 -1.83 -4.87 -2.81
CA TRP A 206 -3.00 -4.42 -2.06
C TRP A 206 -4.15 -3.88 -2.89
N SER A 207 -3.92 -3.44 -4.13
CA SER A 207 -4.98 -2.83 -4.92
C SER A 207 -4.64 -2.69 -6.40
N GLU A 208 -5.66 -2.85 -7.24
CA GLU A 208 -5.66 -2.48 -8.66
C GLU A 208 -6.12 -1.04 -8.90
N GLY A 209 -6.07 -0.17 -7.87
CA GLY A 209 -6.27 1.26 -8.06
C GLY A 209 -7.70 1.73 -8.33
N HIS A 210 -8.72 0.98 -7.95
CA HIS A 210 -10.13 1.39 -8.15
C HIS A 210 -10.47 2.77 -7.55
N ALA A 211 -9.90 3.13 -6.39
CA ALA A 211 -10.11 4.44 -5.78
C ALA A 211 -9.53 5.59 -6.62
N PHE A 212 -8.41 5.34 -7.29
CA PHE A 212 -7.78 6.29 -8.20
C PHE A 212 -8.59 6.40 -9.50
N ALA A 213 -9.01 5.26 -10.07
CA ALA A 213 -9.85 5.22 -11.26
C ALA A 213 -11.18 5.98 -11.07
N ALA A 214 -11.79 5.85 -9.89
CA ALA A 214 -13.04 6.53 -9.54
C ALA A 214 -12.96 8.07 -9.55
N VAL A 215 -11.75 8.65 -9.50
CA VAL A 215 -11.53 10.09 -9.59
C VAL A 215 -10.76 10.50 -10.85
N GLY A 216 -10.77 9.63 -11.87
CA GLY A 216 -10.28 9.94 -13.21
C GLY A 216 -8.82 9.59 -13.48
N PHE A 217 -8.10 8.99 -12.53
CA PHE A 217 -6.77 8.48 -12.85
C PHE A 217 -6.88 7.30 -13.82
N ARG A 218 -5.87 7.16 -14.67
CA ARG A 218 -5.72 6.02 -15.59
C ARG A 218 -4.39 5.32 -15.31
N GLN A 219 -4.41 4.00 -15.30
CA GLN A 219 -3.19 3.21 -15.31
C GLN A 219 -2.47 3.46 -16.64
N VAL A 220 -1.17 3.75 -16.58
CA VAL A 220 -0.33 4.00 -17.76
C VAL A 220 0.88 3.08 -17.83
N ASP A 221 1.18 2.37 -16.75
CA ASP A 221 2.33 1.48 -16.66
C ASP A 221 2.12 0.43 -15.56
N THR A 222 2.85 -0.68 -15.69
CA THR A 222 2.95 -1.73 -14.67
C THR A 222 4.42 -1.99 -14.43
N LEU A 223 4.87 -1.67 -13.22
CA LEU A 223 6.25 -1.92 -12.79
C LEU A 223 6.34 -3.35 -12.25
N PRO A 224 7.43 -4.08 -12.57
CA PRO A 224 7.63 -5.44 -12.12
C PRO A 224 7.83 -5.51 -10.60
N GLU A 225 7.86 -6.74 -10.09
CA GLU A 225 8.22 -7.05 -8.71
C GLU A 225 9.49 -6.31 -8.28
N MET A 226 9.51 -5.82 -7.04
CA MET A 226 10.61 -5.06 -6.50
C MET A 226 11.22 -5.75 -5.28
N GLU A 227 12.54 -5.90 -5.31
CA GLU A 227 13.32 -6.29 -4.15
C GLU A 227 13.34 -5.16 -3.11
N LEU A 228 13.05 -5.53 -1.86
CA LEU A 228 13.05 -4.69 -0.68
C LEU A 228 13.82 -5.39 0.44
N TRP A 229 14.19 -4.62 1.45
CA TRP A 229 14.92 -5.11 2.61
C TRP A 229 14.11 -4.84 3.87
N LEU A 230 13.66 -5.90 4.52
CA LEU A 230 12.95 -5.85 5.81
C LEU A 230 13.96 -5.69 6.93
N ASN A 231 13.91 -4.57 7.65
CA ASN A 231 14.60 -4.43 8.91
C ASN A 231 13.87 -5.27 9.98
N GLN A 232 14.47 -6.38 10.41
CA GLN A 232 13.82 -7.32 11.33
C GLN A 232 13.64 -6.77 12.75
N LYS A 233 14.30 -5.66 13.08
CA LYS A 233 14.16 -4.97 14.38
C LYS A 233 12.97 -4.02 14.39
N THR A 234 12.74 -3.29 13.29
CA THR A 234 11.64 -2.30 13.20
C THR A 234 10.40 -2.85 12.50
N GLY A 235 10.56 -3.91 11.71
CA GLY A 235 9.51 -4.43 10.84
C GLY A 235 9.25 -3.56 9.60
N GLU A 236 10.13 -2.60 9.30
CA GLU A 236 9.97 -1.71 8.15
C GLU A 236 10.64 -2.29 6.90
N ARG A 237 9.95 -2.22 5.77
CA ARG A 237 10.53 -2.51 4.46
C ARG A 237 11.18 -1.25 3.89
N GLU A 238 12.41 -1.38 3.46
CA GLU A 238 13.21 -0.30 2.89
C GLU A 238 13.63 -0.63 1.45
N TYR A 239 13.67 0.38 0.59
CA TYR A 239 14.25 0.24 -0.73
C TYR A 239 15.76 -0.02 -0.63
N PRO A 240 16.35 -0.80 -1.55
CA PRO A 240 17.78 -1.10 -1.53
C PRO A 240 18.63 0.18 -1.35
N HIS A 241 18.40 1.20 -2.18
CA HIS A 241 19.15 2.45 -2.12
C HIS A 241 19.05 3.23 -0.80
N MET A 242 18.02 2.99 0.03
CA MET A 242 17.87 3.61 1.35
C MET A 242 18.72 2.88 2.38
N VAL A 243 18.62 1.55 2.41
CA VAL A 243 19.47 0.71 3.27
C VAL A 243 20.96 0.92 2.95
N MET A 244 21.26 1.15 1.67
CA MET A 244 22.63 1.42 1.25
C MET A 244 23.19 2.75 1.79
N LYS A 245 22.36 3.75 2.09
CA LYS A 245 22.79 5.06 2.62
C LYS A 245 22.99 5.07 4.14
N THR A 246 22.33 4.16 4.86
CA THR A 246 22.31 4.14 6.33
C THR A 246 23.48 3.39 6.95
N HIS A 247 24.23 2.62 6.16
CA HIS A 247 25.35 1.82 6.64
C HIS A 247 26.66 2.34 6.06
N GLU A 248 27.66 2.59 6.90
CA GLU A 248 29.04 2.78 6.46
C GLU A 248 29.55 1.44 5.91
N LYS A 249 29.87 1.39 4.62
CA LYS A 249 30.26 0.15 3.93
C LYS A 249 31.73 0.21 3.53
N PRO A 250 32.47 -0.91 3.60
CA PRO A 250 33.73 -1.04 2.89
C PRO A 250 33.47 -0.98 1.37
N ASP A 251 34.22 -0.15 0.63
CA ASP A 251 34.07 0.04 -0.82
C ASP A 251 34.11 -1.27 -1.63
N SER A 252 34.81 -2.29 -1.12
CA SER A 252 34.93 -3.61 -1.74
C SER A 252 33.64 -4.44 -1.74
N MET A 253 32.61 -4.08 -0.95
CA MET A 253 31.33 -4.80 -0.87
C MET A 253 30.25 -4.25 -1.82
N LEU A 254 30.48 -3.08 -2.43
CA LEU A 254 29.50 -2.44 -3.32
C LEU A 254 29.46 -3.06 -4.72
N SER A 255 30.50 -3.78 -5.12
CA SER A 255 30.63 -4.41 -6.44
C SER A 255 30.23 -5.88 -6.49
N ASP A 256 30.06 -6.55 -5.34
CA ASP A 256 29.61 -7.94 -5.23
C ASP A 256 28.21 -8.03 -4.58
N PRO A 257 27.16 -8.32 -5.36
CA PRO A 257 25.79 -8.50 -4.85
C PRO A 257 25.66 -9.51 -3.71
N LYS A 258 26.47 -10.58 -3.73
CA LYS A 258 26.42 -11.64 -2.70
C LYS A 258 27.02 -11.16 -1.39
N ALA A 259 28.13 -10.42 -1.44
CA ALA A 259 28.73 -9.81 -0.27
C ALA A 259 27.79 -8.78 0.39
N LEU A 260 27.11 -7.96 -0.42
CA LEU A 260 26.12 -7.01 0.08
C LEU A 260 24.95 -7.74 0.76
N GLN A 261 24.42 -8.81 0.17
CA GLN A 261 23.35 -9.60 0.78
C GLN A 261 23.76 -10.18 2.14
N LEU A 262 24.94 -10.80 2.25
CA LEU A 262 25.44 -11.36 3.50
C LEU A 262 25.66 -10.28 4.57
N PHE A 263 26.17 -9.11 4.17
CA PHE A 263 26.32 -7.97 5.07
C PHE A 263 24.98 -7.52 5.64
N LEU A 264 23.97 -7.33 4.79
CA LEU A 264 22.64 -6.89 5.23
C LEU A 264 21.98 -7.93 6.15
N GLN A 265 22.10 -9.22 5.82
CA GLN A 265 21.64 -10.31 6.68
C GLN A 265 22.32 -10.28 8.06
N ALA A 266 23.65 -10.08 8.11
CA ALA A 266 24.38 -9.95 9.37
C ALA A 266 23.95 -8.72 10.21
N HIS A 267 23.40 -7.69 9.57
CA HIS A 267 22.90 -6.48 10.22
C HIS A 267 21.40 -6.55 10.56
N GLY A 268 20.77 -7.71 10.41
CA GLY A 268 19.36 -7.94 10.77
C GLY A 268 18.37 -7.49 9.70
N TYR A 269 18.78 -7.50 8.44
CA TYR A 269 17.89 -7.30 7.30
C TYR A 269 17.57 -8.62 6.60
N ALA A 270 16.29 -8.84 6.29
CA ALA A 270 15.84 -9.95 5.46
C ALA A 270 15.43 -9.42 4.08
N ARG A 271 15.77 -10.17 3.04
CA ARG A 271 15.32 -9.86 1.68
C ARG A 271 13.83 -10.21 1.56
N VAL A 272 13.03 -9.27 1.06
CA VAL A 272 11.58 -9.41 0.83
C VAL A 272 11.20 -8.72 -0.47
N TYR A 273 10.02 -8.99 -1.00
CA TYR A 273 9.58 -8.41 -2.28
C TYR A 273 8.16 -7.88 -2.14
N ASN A 274 7.72 -7.16 -3.17
CA ASN A 274 6.31 -6.92 -3.42
C ASN A 274 5.94 -7.42 -4.81
N SER A 275 4.65 -7.45 -5.11
CA SER A 275 4.14 -7.84 -6.42
C SER A 275 4.24 -6.72 -7.47
N GLY A 276 5.19 -5.80 -7.33
CA GLY A 276 5.34 -4.65 -8.21
C GLY A 276 4.38 -3.51 -7.92
N SER A 277 4.16 -2.65 -8.90
CA SER A 277 3.30 -1.46 -8.71
C SER A 277 2.66 -0.96 -9.99
N TYR A 278 1.43 -0.48 -9.88
CA TYR A 278 0.72 0.15 -10.99
C TYR A 278 0.93 1.66 -10.99
N LYS A 279 1.39 2.20 -12.11
CA LYS A 279 1.53 3.65 -12.28
C LYS A 279 0.22 4.24 -12.77
N TYR A 280 -0.35 5.13 -11.97
CA TYR A 280 -1.58 5.86 -12.31
C TYR A 280 -1.28 7.34 -12.55
N THR A 281 -1.95 7.91 -13.55
CA THR A 281 -1.86 9.34 -13.86
C THR A 281 -3.23 9.98 -14.02
N LEU A 282 -3.36 11.21 -13.55
CA LEU A 282 -4.51 12.08 -13.74
C LEU A 282 -4.05 13.31 -14.51
N ARG A 283 -4.66 13.54 -15.67
CA ARG A 283 -4.46 14.74 -16.48
C ARG A 283 -5.59 15.72 -16.20
N LEU A 284 -5.23 16.97 -15.93
CA LEU A 284 -6.18 18.02 -15.56
C LEU A 284 -6.19 19.16 -16.58
N ARG A 285 -5.17 19.23 -17.43
CA ARG A 285 -5.03 20.13 -18.58
C ARG A 285 -4.41 19.39 -19.76
#